data_AF-A0A1V1V803-F1
#
_entry.id   AF-A0A1V1V803-F1
#
_cell.length_a   1.000
_cell.length_b   1.000
_cell.length_c   1.000
_cell.angle_alpha   90.00
_cell.angle_beta   90.00
_cell.angle_gamma   90.00
#
_symmetry.space_group_name_H-M   'P 1'
#
loop_
_entity.id
_entity.type
_entity.pdbx_description
1 polymer ?
#
loop_
_entity_poly.entity_id
_entity_poly.type
_entity_poly.pdbx_seq_one_letter_code
_entity_poly.pdbx_strand_id
1 'polypeptide(L)' 'MATIDVKCRFCNQAEQVRKYGTNPRGAQRYCCFDCNRTFLLD' A
#
# COMPACT_ATOMS: atom_id res chain seq x y z
N MET A 1 15.45 4.83 -4.72
CA MET A 1 14.28 4.16 -4.12
C MET A 1 13.05 4.87 -4.64
N ALA A 2 12.20 4.22 -5.43
CA ALA A 2 10.98 4.85 -5.93
C ALA A 2 10.03 5.08 -4.75
N THR A 3 9.85 6.33 -4.35
CA THR A 3 8.82 6.75 -3.40
C THR A 3 7.48 6.64 -4.13
N ILE A 4 6.72 5.62 -3.77
CA ILE A 4 5.39 5.41 -4.31
C ILE A 4 4.48 6.32 -3.48
N ASP A 5 3.97 7.41 -4.08
CA ASP A 5 3.05 8.36 -3.44
C ASP A 5 1.66 7.71 -3.29
N VAL A 6 1.57 6.75 -2.38
CA VAL A 6 0.34 6.00 -2.13
C VAL A 6 -0.05 6.24 -0.69
N LYS A 7 -1.13 7.00 -0.51
CA LYS A 7 -1.73 7.21 0.80
C LYS A 7 -2.49 5.97 1.21
N CYS A 8 -2.27 5.55 2.46
CA CYS A 8 -3.09 4.54 3.08
C CYS A 8 -4.51 5.05 3.23
N ARG A 9 -5.48 4.39 2.60
CA ARG A 9 -6.91 4.75 2.69
C ARG A 9 -7.55 4.55 4.07
N PHE A 10 -6.81 4.04 5.05
CA PHE A 10 -7.28 3.86 6.43
C PHE A 10 -6.77 4.93 7.39
N CYS A 11 -5.48 5.27 7.33
CA CYS A 11 -4.87 6.29 8.20
C CYS A 11 -4.47 7.58 7.48
N ASN A 12 -4.69 7.65 6.17
CA ASN A 12 -4.30 8.75 5.26
C ASN A 12 -2.80 9.08 5.24
N GLN A 13 -1.94 8.21 5.81
CA GLN A 13 -0.49 8.35 5.80
C GLN A 13 0.12 7.67 4.57
N ALA A 14 1.12 8.32 3.96
CA ALA A 14 1.84 7.78 2.80
C ALA A 14 3.26 7.29 3.12
N GLU A 15 3.89 7.84 4.18
CA GLU A 15 5.32 7.65 4.46
C GLU A 15 5.71 6.18 4.62
N GLN A 16 4.82 5.35 5.17
CA GLN A 16 5.09 3.95 5.45
C GLN A 16 4.27 2.97 4.62
N VAL A 17 3.79 3.39 3.45
CA VAL A 17 3.13 2.48 2.51
C VAL A 17 4.15 1.84 1.58
N ARG A 18 4.18 0.50 1.55
CA ARG A 18 5.09 -0.28 0.69
C ARG A 18 4.32 -1.31 -0.12
N LYS A 19 4.89 -1.70 -1.27
CA LYS A 19 4.37 -2.82 -2.07
C LYS A 19 4.54 -4.12 -1.29
N TYR A 20 3.45 -4.87 -1.17
CA TYR A 20 3.41 -6.16 -0.45
C TYR A 20 3.35 -7.37 -1.40
N GLY A 21 3.08 -7.13 -2.68
CA GLY A 21 2.95 -8.17 -3.71
C GLY A 21 1.74 -7.92 -4.61
N THR A 22 1.43 -8.84 -5.50
CA THR A 22 0.25 -8.79 -6.37
C THR A 22 -0.80 -9.82 -5.93
N ASN A 23 -2.07 -9.52 -6.17
CA ASN A 23 -3.14 -10.50 -5.99
C ASN A 23 -3.17 -11.49 -7.18
N PRO A 24 -3.91 -12.62 -7.09
CA PRO A 24 -4.00 -13.58 -8.20
C PRO A 24 -4.57 -13.03 -9.51
N ARG A 25 -5.22 -11.85 -9.47
CA ARG A 25 -5.73 -11.13 -10.66
C ARG A 25 -4.70 -10.14 -11.23
N GLY A 26 -3.48 -10.10 -10.68
CA GLY A 26 -2.40 -9.21 -11.12
C GLY A 26 -2.43 -7.80 -10.50
N ALA A 27 -3.41 -7.46 -9.65
CA ALA A 27 -3.48 -6.12 -9.05
C ALA A 27 -2.49 -5.97 -7.89
N GLN A 28 -1.82 -4.82 -7.81
CA GLN A 28 -0.80 -4.51 -6.81
C GLN A 28 -1.43 -4.31 -5.41
N ARG A 29 -0.91 -5.04 -4.42
CA ARG A 29 -1.18 -4.85 -2.99
C ARG A 29 -0.14 -3.95 -2.35
N TYR A 30 -0.62 -3.13 -1.43
CA TYR A 30 0.14 -2.20 -0.63
C TYR A 30 -0.10 -2.50 0.84
N CYS A 31 0.94 -2.48 1.66
CA CYS A 31 0.86 -2.58 3.10
C CYS A 31 1.31 -1.26 3.72
N CYS A 32 0.48 -0.70 4.59
CA CYS A 32 0.83 0.42 5.43
C CYS A 32 1.39 -0.10 6.75
N PHE A 33 2.64 0.25 7.08
CA PHE A 33 3.27 -0.18 8.33
C PHE A 33 2.83 0.63 9.55
N ASP A 34 2.25 1.82 9.39
CA ASP A 34 1.73 2.61 10.52
C ASP A 34 0.47 1.99 11.12
N CYS A 35 -0.47 1.59 10.26
CA CYS A 35 -1.72 0.96 10.71
C CYS A 35 -1.74 -0.56 10.51
N ASN A 36 -0.63 -1.14 10.03
CA ASN A 36 -0.44 -2.56 9.74
C ASN A 36 -1.57 -3.18 8.88
N ARG A 37 -2.05 -2.43 7.87
CA ARG A 37 -3.15 -2.85 6.98
C ARG A 37 -2.68 -3.02 5.55
N THR A 38 -3.17 -4.07 4.91
CA THR A 38 -2.97 -4.30 3.48
C THR A 38 -4.19 -3.83 2.68
N PHE A 39 -3.96 -3.17 1.56
CA PHE A 39 -5.01 -2.71 0.65
C PHE A 39 -4.58 -2.83 -0.82
N LEU A 40 -5.58 -2.77 -1.70
CA LEU A 40 -5.38 -2.63 -3.14
C LEU A 40 -5.49 -1.14 -3.48
N LEU A 41 -4.67 -0.67 -4.41
CA LEU A 41 -5.03 0.52 -5.19
C LEU A 41 -5.96 0.03 -6.29
N ASP A 42 -7.18 0.56 -6.26
CA ASP A 42 -8.08 0.49 -7.40
C ASP A 42 -7.63 1.54 -8.42
#